data_AF-A0A7C7JIE3-F1
#
_entry.id   AF-A0A7C7JIE3-F1
#
_cell.length_a   1.000
_cell.length_b   1.000
_cell.length_c   1.000
_cell.angle_alpha   90.00
_cell.angle_beta   90.00
_cell.angle_gamma   90.00
#
_symmetry.space_group_name_H-M   'P 1'
#
loop_
_entity.id
_entity.type
_entity.pdbx_description
1 polymer ?
#
loop_
_entity_poly.entity_id
_entity_poly.type
_entity_poly.pdbx_seq_one_letter_code
_entity_poly.pdbx_strand_id
1 'polypeptide(L)'
;MSEKKAATLAVALLIVFNAIDTFFTVKYIKFGPLSEANPIMGWLLSYNATAFVVYKIIAVTLGGLLLLDNSENKIAKGFIFSFLILYTFVMLAWGFVLFQF
;
A
#
# COMPACT_ATOMS: atom_id res chain seq x y z
N MET A 1 -9.91 24.23 -2.32
CA MET A 1 -10.61 22.93 -2.24
C MET A 1 -11.02 22.73 -0.79
N SER A 2 -12.28 22.44 -0.48
CA SER A 2 -12.71 22.16 0.92
C SER A 2 -11.88 21.00 1.50
N GLU A 3 -11.43 21.09 2.76
CA GLU A 3 -10.65 20.04 3.43
C GLU A 3 -11.30 18.66 3.30
N LYS A 4 -12.63 18.58 3.37
CA LYS A 4 -13.39 17.34 3.16
C LYS A 4 -13.20 16.74 1.77
N LYS A 5 -13.11 17.57 0.72
CA LYS A 5 -12.87 17.11 -0.66
C LYS A 5 -11.44 16.57 -0.82
N ALA A 6 -10.46 17.21 -0.19
CA ALA A 6 -9.07 16.74 -0.18
C ALA A 6 -8.93 15.40 0.54
N ALA A 7 -9.54 15.27 1.71
CA ALA A 7 -9.58 14.03 2.48
C ALA A 7 -10.26 12.88 1.72
N THR A 8 -11.41 13.14 1.09
CA THR A 8 -12.13 12.13 0.30
C THR A 8 -11.30 11.66 -0.90
N LEU A 9 -10.65 12.59 -1.60
CA LEU A 9 -9.75 12.26 -2.71
C LEU A 9 -8.55 11.43 -2.22
N ALA A 10 -7.97 11.77 -1.07
CA ALA A 10 -6.87 11.02 -0.49
C ALA A 10 -7.26 9.57 -0.15
N VAL A 11 -8.45 9.36 0.43
CA VAL A 11 -8.99 8.00 0.68
C VAL A 11 -9.17 7.24 -0.63
N ALA A 12 -9.80 7.86 -1.63
CA ALA A 12 -10.06 7.22 -2.91
C ALA A 12 -8.75 6.79 -3.59
N LEU A 13 -7.75 7.68 -3.59
CA LEU A 13 -6.42 7.38 -4.11
C LEU A 13 -5.73 6.28 -3.31
N LEU A 14 -5.81 6.30 -1.98
CA LEU A 14 -5.24 5.26 -1.13
C LEU A 14 -5.83 3.89 -1.43
N ILE A 15 -7.15 3.78 -1.62
CA ILE A 15 -7.81 2.53 -1.98
C ILE A 15 -7.35 2.04 -3.36
N VAL A 16 -7.36 2.92 -4.37
CA VAL A 16 -6.96 2.58 -5.75
C VAL A 16 -5.50 2.15 -5.80
N PHE A 17 -4.61 2.92 -5.17
CA PHE A 17 -3.19 2.61 -5.15
C PHE A 17 -2.87 1.34 -4.36
N ASN A 18 -3.57 1.09 -3.25
CA ASN A 18 -3.41 -0.16 -2.51
C ASN A 18 -3.86 -1.38 -3.32
N ALA A 19 -4.92 -1.25 -4.11
CA ALA A 19 -5.35 -2.32 -5.03
C ALA A 19 -4.29 -2.58 -6.12
N ILE A 20 -3.73 -1.51 -6.71
CA ILE A 20 -2.67 -1.60 -7.72
C ILE A 20 -1.39 -2.23 -7.14
N ASP A 21 -0.95 -1.78 -5.96
CA ASP A 21 0.21 -2.34 -5.25
C ASP A 21 -0.01 -3.82 -4.92
N THR A 22 -1.22 -4.19 -4.48
CA THR A 22 -1.57 -5.58 -4.22
C THR A 22 -1.54 -6.44 -5.49
N PHE A 23 -2.05 -5.92 -6.60
CA PHE A 23 -1.96 -6.59 -7.90
C PHE A 23 -0.51 -6.84 -8.32
N PHE A 24 0.36 -5.82 -8.22
CA PHE A 24 1.77 -5.95 -8.57
C PHE A 24 2.54 -6.86 -7.61
N THR A 25 2.22 -6.82 -6.32
CA THR A 25 2.75 -7.77 -5.35
C THR A 25 2.45 -9.21 -5.80
N VAL A 26 1.20 -9.53 -6.10
CA VAL A 26 0.84 -10.89 -6.53
C VAL A 26 1.50 -11.23 -7.86
N LYS A 27 1.43 -10.34 -8.86
CA LYS A 27 1.99 -10.59 -10.20
C LYS A 27 3.48 -10.87 -10.14
N TYR A 28 4.27 -10.05 -9.46
CA TYR A 28 5.72 -10.12 -9.52
C TYR A 28 6.36 -10.99 -8.42
N ILE A 29 5.73 -11.13 -7.25
CA ILE A 29 6.25 -11.99 -6.17
C ILE A 29 5.79 -13.44 -6.35
N LYS A 30 4.50 -13.67 -6.65
CA LYS A 30 3.96 -15.05 -6.77
C LYS A 30 4.22 -15.66 -8.14
N PHE A 31 4.07 -14.88 -9.21
CA PHE A 31 4.18 -15.37 -10.59
C PHE A 31 5.41 -14.82 -11.33
N GLY A 32 6.17 -13.92 -10.71
CA GLY A 32 7.29 -13.24 -11.34
C GLY A 32 8.62 -13.56 -10.66
N PRO A 33 9.70 -12.92 -11.14
CA PRO A 33 11.07 -13.23 -10.70
C PRO A 33 11.40 -12.69 -9.29
N LEU A 34 10.50 -11.92 -8.68
CA LEU A 34 10.81 -11.15 -7.47
C LEU A 34 10.50 -11.91 -6.17
N SER A 35 10.22 -13.22 -6.24
CA SER A 35 9.97 -14.02 -5.02
C SER A 35 11.15 -13.93 -4.03
N GLU A 36 12.39 -13.87 -4.55
CA GLU A 36 13.62 -13.75 -3.76
C GLU A 36 13.85 -12.34 -3.21
N ALA A 37 13.34 -11.31 -3.88
CA ALA A 37 13.47 -9.92 -3.44
C ALA A 37 12.59 -9.58 -2.23
N ASN A 38 11.52 -10.35 -2.00
CA ASN A 38 10.63 -10.16 -0.87
C ASN A 38 10.21 -11.51 -0.25
N PRO A 39 11.12 -12.18 0.49
CA PRO A 39 10.91 -13.54 0.99
C PRO A 39 9.74 -13.62 1.99
N ILE A 40 9.52 -12.56 2.78
CA ILE A 40 8.37 -12.49 3.70
C ILE A 40 7.06 -12.51 2.92
N MET A 41 6.97 -11.70 1.87
CA MET A 41 5.76 -11.63 1.06
C MET A 41 5.54 -12.90 0.24
N GLY A 42 6.62 -13.50 -0.26
CA GLY A 42 6.60 -14.81 -0.92
C GLY A 42 6.04 -15.90 0.00
N TRP A 43 6.52 -15.94 1.25
CA TRP A 43 6.02 -16.88 2.26
C TRP A 43 4.52 -16.67 2.55
N LEU A 44 4.08 -15.43 2.77
CA LEU A 44 2.67 -15.12 3.03
C LEU A 44 1.75 -15.50 1.84
N LEU A 45 2.19 -15.22 0.61
CA LEU A 45 1.45 -15.56 -0.61
C LEU A 45 1.42 -17.07 -0.87
N SER A 46 2.42 -17.82 -0.40
CA SER A 46 2.49 -19.28 -0.50
C SER A 46 1.48 -19.99 0.39
N TYR A 47 1.15 -19.41 1.55
CA TYR A 47 0.17 -19.98 2.48
C TYR A 47 -1.26 -19.82 1.93
N ASN A 48 -1.69 -18.57 1.69
CA ASN A 48 -2.99 -18.30 1.08
C ASN A 48 -3.02 -16.90 0.44
N ALA A 49 -2.77 -16.85 -0.87
CA ALA A 49 -2.74 -15.60 -1.62
C ALA A 49 -4.07 -14.81 -1.56
N THR A 50 -5.22 -15.49 -1.55
CA THR A 50 -6.53 -14.82 -1.49
C THR A 50 -6.74 -14.15 -0.14
N ALA A 51 -6.45 -14.87 0.95
CA ALA A 51 -6.53 -14.31 2.30
C ALA A 51 -5.55 -13.14 2.46
N PHE A 52 -4.34 -13.24 1.93
CA PHE A 52 -3.37 -12.16 1.91
C PHE A 52 -3.90 -10.89 1.23
N VAL A 53 -4.47 -11.02 0.02
CA VAL A 53 -5.05 -9.89 -0.72
C VAL A 53 -6.17 -9.24 0.07
N VAL A 54 -7.09 -10.03 0.62
CA VAL A 54 -8.22 -9.53 1.40
C VAL A 54 -7.74 -8.79 2.65
N TYR A 55 -6.84 -9.39 3.44
CA TYR A 55 -6.33 -8.77 4.65
C TYR A 55 -5.52 -7.50 4.36
N LYS A 56 -4.69 -7.51 3.31
CA LYS A 56 -3.94 -6.31 2.90
C LYS A 56 -4.86 -5.16 2.52
N ILE A 57 -5.89 -5.45 1.72
CA ILE A 57 -6.87 -4.43 1.30
C ILE A 57 -7.61 -3.86 2.51
N ILE A 58 -8.12 -4.73 3.39
CA ILE A 58 -8.86 -4.31 4.59
C ILE A 58 -7.95 -3.53 5.54
N ALA A 59 -6.76 -4.03 5.86
CA ALA A 59 -5.87 -3.42 6.84
C ALA A 59 -5.41 -2.02 6.41
N VAL A 60 -5.01 -1.85 5.15
CA VAL A 60 -4.56 -0.55 4.64
C VAL A 60 -5.73 0.43 4.52
N THR A 61 -6.91 -0.04 4.11
CA THR A 61 -8.11 0.83 4.02
C THR A 61 -8.57 1.28 5.40
N LEU A 62 -8.70 0.36 6.36
CA LEU A 62 -9.08 0.69 7.74
C LEU A 62 -8.02 1.56 8.43
N GLY A 63 -6.74 1.25 8.25
CA GLY A 63 -5.64 2.07 8.77
C GLY A 63 -5.68 3.50 8.21
N GLY A 64 -5.92 3.65 6.91
CA GLY A 64 -6.09 4.95 6.26
C GLY A 64 -7.28 5.73 6.81
N LEU A 65 -8.44 5.09 6.97
CA LEU A 65 -9.64 5.71 7.52
C LEU A 65 -9.44 6.15 8.98
N LEU A 66 -8.82 5.31 9.82
CA LEU A 66 -8.52 5.65 11.21
C LEU A 66 -7.52 6.81 11.34
N LEU A 67 -6.51 6.86 10.46
CA LEU A 67 -5.56 7.96 10.38
C LEU A 67 -6.22 9.28 9.97
N LEU A 68 -7.22 9.21 9.08
CA LEU A 68 -8.01 10.37 8.67
C LEU A 68 -8.92 10.89 9.78
N ASP A 69 -9.61 9.98 10.49
CA ASP A 69 -10.45 10.33 11.63
C ASP A 69 -9.62 10.99 12.75
N ASN A 70 -8.36 10.58 12.90
CA ASN A 70 -7.41 11.14 13.86
C ASN A 70 -6.46 12.17 13.27
N SER A 71 -6.74 12.71 12.08
CA SER A 71 -5.80 13.57 11.34
C SER A 71 -5.49 14.90 12.04
N GLU A 72 -6.28 15.32 13.03
CA GLU A 72 -5.99 16.48 13.87
C GLU A 72 -4.90 16.20 14.92
N ASN A 73 -4.63 14.94 15.26
CA ASN A 73 -3.62 14.54 16.22
C ASN A 73 -2.20 14.66 15.61
N LYS A 74 -1.30 15.37 16.30
CA LYS A 74 0.10 15.58 15.87
C LYS A 74 0.87 14.27 15.65
N ILE A 75 0.56 13.24 16.45
CA ILE A 75 1.19 11.92 16.33
C ILE A 75 0.71 11.23 15.05
N ALA A 76 -0.61 11.26 14.80
CA ALA A 76 -1.19 10.69 13.58
C ALA A 76 -0.64 11.37 12.32
N LYS A 77 -0.50 12.71 12.32
CA LYS A 77 0.16 13.45 11.23
C LYS A 77 1.60 12.97 10.98
N GLY A 78 2.36 12.70 12.05
CA GLY A 78 3.70 12.13 11.95
C GLY A 78 3.71 10.78 11.25
N PHE A 79 2.84 9.86 11.68
CA PHE A 79 2.71 8.54 11.05
C PHE A 79 2.26 8.62 9.59
N ILE A 80 1.28 9.46 9.26
CA ILE A 80 0.83 9.68 7.88
C ILE A 80 1.99 10.16 7.01
N PHE A 81 2.77 11.13 7.49
CA PHE A 81 3.89 11.69 6.75
C PHE A 81 5.02 10.66 6.55
N SER A 82 5.40 9.93 7.61
CA SER A 82 6.36 8.82 7.50
C SER A 82 5.89 7.74 6.54
N PHE A 83 4.59 7.39 6.57
CA PHE A 83 4.01 6.41 5.66
C PHE A 83 4.05 6.89 4.21
N LEU A 84 3.71 8.17 3.95
CA LEU A 84 3.81 8.77 2.62
C LEU A 84 5.23 8.75 2.05
N ILE A 85 6.23 9.08 2.88
CA ILE A 85 7.64 9.02 2.47
C ILE A 85 8.01 7.59 2.10
N LEU A 86 7.74 6.63 2.99
CA LEU A 86 8.10 5.23 2.79
C LEU A 86 7.38 4.64 1.58
N TYR A 87 6.10 4.96 1.41
CA TYR A 87 5.31 4.58 0.23
C TYR A 87 5.88 5.17 -1.06
N THR A 88 6.30 6.44 -1.04
CA THR A 88 6.94 7.08 -2.21
C THR A 88 8.23 6.37 -2.61
N PHE A 89 9.08 6.01 -1.63
CA PHE A 89 10.29 5.22 -1.89
C PHE A 89 9.97 3.85 -2.49
N VAL A 90 8.97 3.15 -1.95
CA VAL A 90 8.52 1.85 -2.47
C VAL A 90 8.01 1.99 -3.91
N MET A 91 7.24 3.03 -4.21
CA MET A 91 6.74 3.27 -5.57
C MET A 91 7.86 3.64 -6.56
N LEU A 92 8.87 4.40 -6.13
CA LEU A 92 10.05 4.67 -6.95
C LEU A 92 10.86 3.40 -7.24
N ALA A 93 11.03 2.54 -6.23
CA ALA A 93 11.68 1.24 -6.39
C ALA A 93 10.88 0.33 -7.35
N TRP A 94 9.54 0.33 -7.26
CA TRP A 94 8.69 -0.35 -8.23
C TRP A 94 8.80 0.21 -9.63
N GLY A 95 8.98 1.52 -9.79
CA GLY A 95 9.26 2.14 -11.09
C GLY A 95 10.50 1.52 -11.73
N PHE A 96 11.60 1.39 -10.99
CA PHE A 96 12.81 0.73 -11.48
C PHE A 96 12.55 -0.71 -11.95
N VAL A 97 11.80 -1.48 -11.15
CA VAL A 97 11.41 -2.86 -11.48
C VAL A 97 10.54 -2.95 -12.74
N LEU A 98 9.56 -2.06 -12.88
CA LEU A 98 8.61 -2.06 -14.01
C LEU A 98 9.23 -1.64 -15.35
N PHE A 99 10.32 -0.86 -15.32
CA PHE A 99 10.99 -0.39 -16.54
C PHE A 99 12.22 -1.21 -16.93
N GLN A 100 12.69 -2.12 -16.06
CA GLN A 100 13.82 -3.01 -16.35
C GLN A 100 13.43 -4.47 -16.65
N PHE A 101 12.17 -4.86 -16.45
CA PHE A 101 11.61 -6.18 -16.77
C PHE A 101 10.37 -6.03 -17.65
#